data_AF-A0A0E3WRV9-F1
#
_entry.id   AF-A0A0E3WRV9-F1
#
_cell.length_a   1.000
_cell.length_b   1.000
_cell.length_c   1.000
_cell.angle_alpha   90.00
_cell.angle_beta   90.00
_cell.angle_gamma   90.00
#
_symmetry.space_group_name_H-M   'P 1'
#
loop_
_entity.id
_entity.type
_entity.pdbx_description
1 polymer ?
#
loop_
_entity_poly.entity_id
_entity_poly.type
_entity_poly.pdbx_seq_one_letter_code
_entity_poly.pdbx_strand_id
1 'polypeptide(L)'
;MRSGEIRMAKDFSGDDSAWADFLISKAALILASVILFAALFHLVAGFEALKAQEQLDFLARDFKIAVDEAGAGRFQEEVQKEHSFRFDENEVFLASPFGENIEVCVSGEYVHLKARYDEKSFRAVRPFAFRVLPFNESILRGKLNTKFGTEGSEGSPLTAEIQEIKTFLQASGTEEVVLNAGENISIKKELIYVKDSEGVSAIGCVLVYQ
;
A
#
# COMPACT_ATOMS: atom_id res chain seq x y z
N MET A 1 -80.63 -14.29 61.73
CA MET A 1 -80.73 -13.61 60.41
C MET A 1 -80.17 -12.20 60.60
N ARG A 2 -79.21 -11.66 59.86
CA ARG A 2 -78.67 -11.97 58.52
C ARG A 2 -77.14 -12.01 58.56
N SER A 3 -76.58 -13.08 58.00
CA SER A 3 -75.23 -13.14 57.45
C SER A 3 -75.17 -12.28 56.19
N GLY A 4 -74.03 -11.65 55.94
CA GLY A 4 -73.77 -10.82 54.78
C GLY A 4 -72.28 -10.70 54.53
N GLU A 5 -71.64 -11.80 54.14
CA GLU A 5 -70.42 -11.76 53.33
C GLU A 5 -70.71 -10.99 52.03
N ILE A 6 -69.95 -9.95 51.69
CA ILE A 6 -69.63 -9.61 50.30
C ILE A 6 -68.21 -9.00 50.21
N ARG A 7 -67.32 -9.85 49.68
CA ARG A 7 -66.23 -9.61 48.71
C ARG A 7 -64.93 -8.91 49.15
N MET A 8 -63.90 -9.77 49.22
CA MET A 8 -62.59 -9.65 48.59
C MET A 8 -62.10 -8.21 48.35
N ALA A 9 -61.28 -7.71 49.28
CA ALA A 9 -60.15 -6.87 48.89
C ALA A 9 -59.29 -7.73 47.96
N LYS A 10 -59.45 -7.54 46.65
CA LYS A 10 -58.60 -8.15 45.65
C LYS A 10 -57.24 -7.48 45.80
N ASP A 11 -56.25 -8.23 46.26
CA ASP A 11 -54.87 -7.78 46.38
C ASP A 11 -54.38 -7.22 45.04
N PHE A 12 -54.22 -5.90 44.98
CA PHE A 12 -53.59 -5.19 43.85
C PHE A 12 -52.05 -5.25 43.92
N SER A 13 -51.46 -5.92 44.92
CA SER A 13 -50.00 -6.00 45.09
C SER A 13 -49.29 -6.92 44.08
N GLY A 14 -50.04 -7.75 43.33
CA GLY A 14 -49.51 -8.56 42.24
C GLY A 14 -49.27 -7.78 40.94
N ASP A 15 -49.93 -6.63 40.76
CA ASP A 15 -49.89 -5.85 39.52
C ASP A 15 -48.56 -5.09 39.39
N ASP A 16 -48.08 -4.45 40.47
CA ASP A 16 -46.86 -3.63 40.45
C ASP A 16 -45.58 -4.42 40.08
N SER A 17 -45.52 -5.70 40.49
CA SER A 17 -44.40 -6.57 40.12
C SER A 17 -44.39 -6.93 38.62
N ALA A 18 -45.57 -7.17 38.04
CA ALA A 18 -45.71 -7.45 36.62
C ALA A 18 -45.42 -6.20 35.77
N TRP A 19 -45.80 -5.02 36.26
CA TRP A 19 -45.45 -3.75 35.62
C TRP A 19 -43.94 -3.48 35.69
N ALA A 20 -43.29 -3.77 36.81
CA ALA A 20 -41.84 -3.64 36.94
C ALA A 20 -41.10 -4.58 35.99
N ASP A 21 -41.47 -5.86 35.92
CA ASP A 21 -40.86 -6.85 35.03
C ASP A 21 -41.06 -6.50 33.55
N PHE A 22 -42.24 -5.97 33.20
CA PHE A 22 -42.52 -5.48 31.86
C PHE A 22 -41.65 -4.27 31.47
N LEU A 23 -41.46 -3.31 32.38
CA LEU A 23 -40.60 -2.16 32.16
C LEU A 23 -39.13 -2.57 32.06
N ILE A 24 -38.66 -3.50 32.91
CA ILE A 24 -37.30 -4.06 32.85
C ILE A 24 -37.08 -4.79 31.52
N SER A 25 -38.04 -5.61 31.08
CA SER A 25 -37.96 -6.32 29.80
C SER A 25 -37.89 -5.37 28.61
N LYS A 26 -38.69 -4.29 28.60
CA LYS A 26 -38.60 -3.25 27.56
C LYS A 26 -37.27 -2.51 27.60
N ALA A 27 -36.78 -2.14 28.78
CA ALA A 27 -35.50 -1.48 28.94
C ALA A 27 -34.35 -2.39 28.47
N ALA A 28 -34.39 -3.68 28.82
CA ALA A 28 -33.45 -4.69 28.36
C ALA A 28 -33.50 -4.86 26.83
N LEU A 29 -34.70 -4.85 26.24
CA LEU A 29 -34.87 -4.92 24.78
C LEU A 29 -34.32 -3.68 24.07
N ILE A 30 -34.54 -2.48 24.61
CA ILE A 30 -33.97 -1.24 24.08
C ILE A 30 -32.45 -1.26 24.19
N LEU A 31 -31.90 -1.72 25.31
CA LEU A 31 -30.45 -1.83 25.47
C LEU A 31 -29.86 -2.88 24.51
N ALA A 32 -30.51 -4.04 24.36
CA ALA A 32 -30.11 -5.07 23.41
C ALA A 32 -30.17 -4.58 21.96
N SER A 33 -31.18 -3.78 21.60
CA SER A 33 -31.27 -3.21 20.25
C SER A 33 -30.16 -2.20 19.99
N VAL A 34 -29.84 -1.31 20.95
CA VAL A 34 -28.72 -0.37 20.84
C VAL A 34 -27.39 -1.12 20.66
N ILE A 35 -27.15 -2.16 21.45
CA ILE A 35 -25.94 -3.00 21.33
C ILE A 35 -25.88 -3.68 19.95
N LEU A 36 -27.00 -4.23 19.48
CA LEU A 36 -27.09 -4.86 18.16
C LEU A 36 -26.79 -3.86 17.04
N PHE A 37 -27.37 -2.67 17.08
CA PHE A 37 -27.10 -1.62 16.10
C PHE A 37 -25.63 -1.20 16.14
N ALA A 38 -25.06 -0.96 17.32
CA ALA A 38 -23.65 -0.63 17.45
C ALA A 38 -22.74 -1.72 16.86
N ALA A 39 -23.04 -3.00 17.11
CA ALA A 39 -22.31 -4.13 16.54
C ALA A 39 -22.41 -4.17 15.00
N LEU A 40 -23.61 -3.92 14.44
CA LEU A 40 -23.81 -3.84 12.99
C LEU A 40 -23.01 -2.69 12.37
N PHE A 41 -23.02 -1.51 12.99
CA PHE A 41 -22.22 -0.37 12.52
C PHE A 41 -20.72 -0.68 12.54
N HIS A 42 -20.22 -1.29 13.61
CA HIS A 42 -18.82 -1.72 13.68
C HIS A 42 -18.47 -2.77 12.63
N LEU A 43 -19.38 -3.69 12.33
CA LEU A 43 -19.19 -4.69 11.28
C LEU A 43 -19.09 -4.04 9.89
N VAL A 44 -20.01 -3.13 9.57
CA VAL A 44 -20.00 -2.39 8.29
C VAL A 44 -18.73 -1.56 8.15
N ALA A 45 -18.34 -0.82 9.20
CA ALA A 45 -17.10 -0.05 9.20
C ALA A 45 -15.85 -0.94 9.06
N GLY A 46 -15.91 -2.17 9.57
CA GLY A 46 -14.87 -3.18 9.37
C GLY A 46 -14.75 -3.62 7.90
N PHE A 47 -15.87 -3.84 7.22
CA PHE A 47 -15.88 -4.20 5.79
C PHE A 47 -15.35 -3.07 4.90
N GLU A 48 -15.73 -1.82 5.15
CA GLU A 48 -15.21 -0.67 4.38
C GLU A 48 -13.70 -0.50 4.56
N ALA A 49 -13.19 -0.67 5.79
CA ALA A 49 -11.75 -0.64 6.03
C ALA A 49 -11.02 -1.79 5.31
N LEU A 50 -11.60 -2.99 5.31
CA LEU A 50 -11.02 -4.13 4.58
C LEU A 50 -10.96 -3.87 3.08
N LYS A 51 -12.06 -3.35 2.50
CA LYS A 51 -12.12 -2.98 1.09
C LYS A 51 -11.09 -1.90 0.73
N ALA A 52 -10.96 -0.87 1.57
CA ALA A 52 -9.97 0.18 1.37
C ALA A 52 -8.53 -0.38 1.41
N GLN A 53 -8.24 -1.30 2.33
CA GLN A 53 -6.94 -2.00 2.38
C GLN A 53 -6.70 -2.83 1.12
N GLU A 54 -7.68 -3.59 0.64
CA GLU A 54 -7.57 -4.39 -0.59
C GLU A 54 -7.28 -3.52 -1.83
N GLN A 55 -7.93 -2.36 -1.94
CA GLN A 55 -7.67 -1.41 -3.03
C GLN A 55 -6.23 -0.89 -2.97
N LEU A 56 -5.73 -0.51 -1.79
CA LEU A 56 -4.33 -0.07 -1.64
C LEU A 56 -3.34 -1.20 -1.97
N ASP A 57 -3.65 -2.42 -1.53
CA ASP A 57 -2.86 -3.62 -1.78
C ASP A 57 -2.82 -4.01 -3.26
N PHE A 58 -3.90 -3.74 -4.00
CA PHE A 58 -3.98 -3.89 -5.44
C PHE A 58 -3.11 -2.85 -6.15
N LEU A 59 -3.22 -1.56 -5.81
CA LEU A 59 -2.42 -0.50 -6.41
C LEU A 59 -0.91 -0.71 -6.20
N ALA A 60 -0.51 -1.12 -4.99
CA ALA A 60 0.90 -1.44 -4.71
C ALA A 60 1.39 -2.66 -5.53
N ARG A 61 0.51 -3.63 -5.77
CA ARG A 61 0.82 -4.80 -6.61
C ARG A 61 0.93 -4.40 -8.07
N ASP A 62 0.02 -3.57 -8.57
CA ASP A 62 -0.01 -3.12 -9.95
C ASP A 62 1.26 -2.33 -10.30
N PHE A 63 1.64 -1.37 -9.45
CA PHE A 63 2.90 -0.64 -9.60
C PHE A 63 4.12 -1.58 -9.54
N LYS A 64 4.14 -2.54 -8.60
CA LYS A 64 5.20 -3.55 -8.55
C LYS A 64 5.31 -4.34 -9.86
N ILE A 65 4.17 -4.75 -10.43
CA ILE A 65 4.15 -5.52 -11.68
C ILE A 65 4.78 -4.68 -12.80
N ALA A 66 4.39 -3.41 -12.95
CA ALA A 66 4.97 -2.53 -13.97
C ALA A 66 6.50 -2.38 -13.83
N VAL A 67 7.00 -2.21 -12.60
CA VAL A 67 8.45 -2.13 -12.32
C VAL A 67 9.17 -3.45 -12.59
N ASP A 68 8.58 -4.57 -12.19
CA ASP A 68 9.17 -5.89 -12.40
C ASP A 68 9.18 -6.29 -13.88
N GLU A 69 8.13 -5.96 -14.62
CA GLU A 69 8.04 -6.18 -16.07
C GLU A 69 9.12 -5.39 -16.81
N ALA A 70 9.33 -4.13 -16.44
CA ALA A 70 10.45 -3.34 -16.96
C ALA A 70 11.79 -4.01 -16.66
N GLY A 71 11.98 -4.60 -15.47
CA GLY A 71 13.17 -5.36 -15.11
C GLY A 71 13.35 -6.64 -15.94
N ALA A 72 12.26 -7.36 -16.22
CA ALA A 72 12.25 -8.62 -16.97
C ALA A 72 12.42 -8.46 -18.48
N GLY A 73 12.15 -7.27 -19.04
CA GLY A 73 12.25 -6.95 -20.48
C GLY A 73 13.58 -7.40 -21.10
N ARG A 74 13.54 -7.97 -22.32
CA ARG A 74 14.73 -8.57 -22.95
C ARG A 74 15.75 -7.52 -23.38
N PHE A 75 17.02 -7.85 -23.19
CA PHE A 75 18.18 -6.97 -23.47
C PHE A 75 18.41 -6.61 -24.95
N GLN A 76 17.59 -7.09 -25.90
CA GLN A 76 17.94 -7.03 -27.34
C GLN A 76 16.98 -6.21 -28.22
N GLU A 77 15.79 -5.81 -27.75
CA GLU A 77 14.86 -4.98 -28.57
C GLU A 77 14.22 -3.79 -27.81
N GLU A 78 14.29 -3.74 -26.48
CA GLU A 78 13.56 -2.75 -25.64
C GLU A 78 14.46 -2.01 -24.65
N VAL A 79 15.78 -2.17 -24.74
CA VAL A 79 16.74 -1.46 -23.89
C VAL A 79 16.57 0.04 -24.15
N GLN A 80 16.18 0.78 -23.11
CA GLN A 80 15.95 2.24 -23.07
C GLN A 80 14.52 2.75 -23.33
N LYS A 81 13.50 1.90 -23.54
CA LYS A 81 12.13 2.45 -23.58
C LYS A 81 11.69 2.83 -22.17
N GLU A 82 11.63 4.13 -21.93
CA GLU A 82 11.04 4.68 -20.70
C GLU A 82 9.53 4.41 -20.73
N HIS A 83 9.05 3.73 -19.70
CA HIS A 83 7.64 3.48 -19.49
C HIS A 83 7.10 4.51 -18.49
N SER A 84 6.00 5.15 -18.85
CA SER A 84 5.27 6.03 -17.92
C SER A 84 4.19 5.21 -17.24
N PHE A 85 4.17 5.24 -15.91
CA PHE A 85 3.11 4.67 -15.08
C PHE A 85 2.27 5.79 -14.48
N ARG A 86 0.95 5.59 -14.46
CA ARG A 86 -0.02 6.52 -13.89
C ARG A 86 -1.01 5.79 -13.01
N PHE A 87 -1.15 6.22 -11.76
CA PHE A 87 -2.16 5.63 -10.89
C PHE A 87 -3.58 6.08 -11.27
N ASP A 88 -3.74 7.29 -11.78
CA ASP A 88 -5.05 7.87 -12.13
C ASP A 88 -5.69 7.27 -13.39
N GLU A 89 -4.96 6.45 -14.15
CA GLU A 89 -5.53 5.62 -15.22
C GLU A 89 -6.18 4.33 -14.69
N ASN A 90 -5.92 3.97 -13.44
CA ASN A 90 -6.46 2.75 -12.82
C ASN A 90 -7.86 3.03 -12.21
N GLU A 91 -8.88 2.29 -12.65
CA GLU A 91 -10.25 2.43 -12.13
C GLU A 91 -10.32 2.22 -10.60
N VAL A 92 -9.46 1.37 -10.04
CA VAL A 92 -9.37 1.13 -8.59
C VAL A 92 -8.85 2.36 -7.85
N PHE A 93 -7.93 3.12 -8.46
CA PHE A 93 -7.45 4.38 -7.90
C PHE A 93 -8.54 5.45 -7.95
N LEU A 94 -9.25 5.57 -9.07
CA LEU A 94 -10.35 6.55 -9.22
C LEU A 94 -11.53 6.25 -8.29
N ALA A 95 -11.84 4.97 -8.07
CA ALA A 95 -12.87 4.51 -7.15
C ALA A 95 -12.38 4.38 -5.69
N SER A 96 -11.10 4.68 -5.44
CA SER A 96 -10.50 4.55 -4.12
C SER A 96 -11.03 5.62 -3.17
N PRO A 97 -11.31 5.29 -1.90
CA PRO A 97 -11.65 6.28 -0.88
C PRO A 97 -10.49 7.22 -0.55
N PHE A 98 -9.27 6.91 -1.01
CA PHE A 98 -8.06 7.71 -0.74
C PHE A 98 -7.88 8.89 -1.71
N GLY A 99 -8.34 8.77 -2.96
CA GLY A 99 -8.09 9.75 -4.02
C GLY A 99 -6.60 10.09 -4.17
N GLU A 100 -6.28 11.38 -4.29
CA GLU A 100 -4.91 11.91 -4.40
C GLU A 100 -4.09 11.80 -3.09
N ASN A 101 -4.68 11.34 -1.98
CA ASN A 101 -3.99 11.25 -0.68
C ASN A 101 -3.13 9.98 -0.52
N ILE A 102 -2.76 9.34 -1.63
CA ILE A 102 -1.86 8.17 -1.62
C ILE A 102 -0.43 8.67 -1.77
N GLU A 103 0.37 8.46 -0.72
CA GLU A 103 1.81 8.68 -0.73
C GLU A 103 2.50 7.42 -1.24
N VAL A 104 3.21 7.53 -2.37
CA VAL A 104 3.94 6.41 -2.99
C VAL A 104 5.41 6.53 -2.61
N CYS A 105 5.89 5.69 -1.69
CA CYS A 105 7.29 5.62 -1.31
C CYS A 105 7.98 4.51 -2.10
N VAL A 106 9.09 4.81 -2.78
CA VAL A 106 9.89 3.84 -3.51
C VAL A 106 11.29 3.80 -2.94
N SER A 107 11.74 2.60 -2.55
CA SER A 107 13.14 2.30 -2.28
C SER A 107 13.67 1.34 -3.35
N GLY A 108 14.95 1.00 -3.27
CA GLY A 108 15.55 -0.01 -4.13
C GLY A 108 15.13 -1.44 -3.82
N GLU A 109 14.43 -1.66 -2.71
CA GLU A 109 14.03 -3.00 -2.24
C GLU A 109 12.51 -3.21 -2.29
N TYR A 110 11.71 -2.15 -2.13
CA TYR A 110 10.25 -2.23 -2.08
C TYR A 110 9.57 -0.92 -2.48
N VAL A 111 8.30 -1.06 -2.88
CA VAL A 111 7.33 0.04 -2.90
C VAL A 111 6.45 -0.03 -1.65
N HIS A 112 6.15 1.14 -1.09
CA HIS A 112 5.28 1.32 0.06
C HIS A 112 4.27 2.43 -0.23
N LEU A 113 3.00 2.05 -0.34
CA LEU A 113 1.89 3.00 -0.45
C LEU A 113 1.33 3.28 0.95
N LYS A 114 1.14 4.56 1.28
CA LYS A 114 0.46 5.00 2.50
C LYS A 114 -0.75 5.82 2.11
N ALA A 115 -1.86 5.59 2.80
CA ALA A 115 -3.05 6.41 2.64
C ALA A 115 -3.73 6.64 3.98
N ARG A 116 -4.49 7.72 4.10
CA ARG A 116 -5.35 7.97 5.26
C ARG A 116 -6.80 8.13 4.80
N TYR A 117 -7.70 7.49 5.53
CA TYR A 117 -9.14 7.59 5.31
C TYR A 117 -9.87 7.37 6.64
N ASP A 118 -10.83 8.22 6.96
CA ASP A 118 -11.65 8.12 8.18
C ASP A 118 -10.80 7.97 9.47
N GLU A 119 -9.80 8.85 9.62
CA GLU A 119 -8.80 8.87 10.71
C GLU A 119 -7.91 7.60 10.81
N LYS A 120 -8.13 6.60 9.95
CA LYS A 120 -7.33 5.37 9.87
C LYS A 120 -6.22 5.54 8.86
N SER A 121 -5.09 4.90 9.15
CA SER A 121 -3.94 4.83 8.25
C SER A 121 -3.85 3.44 7.64
N PHE A 122 -3.73 3.38 6.32
CA PHE A 122 -3.59 2.17 5.52
C PHE A 122 -2.19 2.13 4.93
N ARG A 123 -1.64 0.92 4.79
CA ARG A 123 -0.30 0.70 4.26
C ARG A 123 -0.27 -0.56 3.42
N ALA A 124 0.36 -0.47 2.25
CA ALA A 124 0.63 -1.62 1.40
C ALA A 124 2.10 -1.62 1.01
N VAL A 125 2.81 -2.70 1.33
CA VAL A 125 4.24 -2.86 1.03
C VAL A 125 4.43 -4.04 0.09
N ARG A 126 5.25 -3.86 -0.94
CA ARG A 126 5.58 -4.90 -1.93
C ARG A 126 7.07 -4.87 -2.29
N PRO A 127 7.81 -5.97 -2.09
CA PRO A 127 9.22 -6.03 -2.47
C PRO A 127 9.39 -6.15 -3.97
N PHE A 128 10.45 -5.60 -4.56
CA PHE A 128 10.75 -5.75 -5.99
C PHE A 128 11.46 -7.07 -6.30
N ALA A 129 11.25 -7.61 -7.50
CA ALA A 129 11.98 -8.79 -7.96
C ALA A 129 13.36 -8.43 -8.53
N PHE A 130 13.50 -7.21 -9.04
CA PHE A 130 14.73 -6.68 -9.61
C PHE A 130 15.27 -5.53 -8.75
N ARG A 131 16.53 -5.18 -8.99
CA ARG A 131 17.16 -4.04 -8.34
C ARG A 131 16.54 -2.75 -8.86
N VAL A 132 15.92 -2.00 -7.95
CA VAL A 132 15.35 -0.69 -8.24
C VAL A 132 16.28 0.40 -7.73
N LEU A 133 16.32 1.54 -8.41
CA LEU A 133 16.97 2.77 -7.97
C LEU A 133 16.00 3.92 -8.12
N PRO A 134 15.64 4.62 -7.02
CA PRO A 134 14.61 5.66 -7.05
C PRO A 134 15.16 7.01 -7.55
N PHE A 135 15.84 7.01 -8.68
CA PHE A 135 16.39 8.20 -9.32
C PHE A 135 16.66 7.96 -10.82
N ASN A 136 16.79 9.06 -11.56
CA ASN A 136 17.00 9.04 -13.00
C ASN A 136 18.43 8.64 -13.41
N GLU A 137 18.63 8.44 -14.72
CA GLU A 137 19.91 8.00 -15.28
C GLU A 137 21.04 9.00 -14.99
N SER A 138 20.79 10.30 -15.11
CA SER A 138 21.82 11.32 -14.84
C SER A 138 22.39 11.20 -13.42
N ILE A 139 21.52 10.98 -12.42
CA ILE A 139 21.92 10.75 -11.04
C ILE A 139 22.71 9.44 -10.91
N LEU A 140 22.28 8.35 -11.56
CA LEU A 140 23.03 7.09 -11.58
C LEU A 140 24.44 7.30 -12.14
N ARG A 141 24.56 7.87 -13.34
CA ARG A 141 25.84 8.08 -14.03
C ARG A 141 26.76 8.99 -13.21
N GLY A 142 26.23 10.05 -12.62
CA GLY A 142 26.97 10.95 -11.73
C GLY A 142 27.48 10.25 -10.45
N LYS A 143 26.65 9.41 -9.82
CA LYS A 143 27.03 8.60 -8.65
C LYS A 143 28.12 7.58 -9.00
N LEU A 144 27.99 6.89 -10.13
CA LEU A 144 29.00 5.94 -10.63
C LEU A 144 30.32 6.64 -10.92
N ASN A 145 30.29 7.77 -11.65
CA ASN A 145 31.48 8.52 -11.99
C ASN A 145 32.21 9.04 -10.74
N THR A 146 31.46 9.50 -9.75
CA THR A 146 32.04 9.96 -8.47
C THR A 146 32.72 8.84 -7.70
N LYS A 147 32.13 7.63 -7.70
CA LYS A 147 32.63 6.48 -6.93
C LYS A 147 33.75 5.72 -7.64
N PHE A 148 33.64 5.55 -8.96
CA PHE A 148 34.49 4.64 -9.75
C PHE A 148 35.30 5.37 -10.83
N GLY A 149 35.13 6.68 -11.00
CA GLY A 149 35.82 7.48 -12.01
C GLY A 149 35.29 7.34 -13.44
N THR A 150 34.21 6.57 -13.65
CA THR A 150 33.53 6.42 -14.93
C THR A 150 32.01 6.27 -14.77
N GLU A 151 31.27 6.56 -15.83
CA GLU A 151 29.80 6.50 -15.85
C GLU A 151 29.23 5.08 -16.07
N GLY A 152 30.09 4.08 -16.32
CA GLY A 152 29.68 2.70 -16.55
C GLY A 152 28.84 2.49 -17.80
N SER A 153 29.14 3.23 -18.87
CA SER A 153 28.53 3.05 -20.20
C SER A 153 29.28 1.99 -21.02
N GLU A 154 28.71 1.55 -22.14
CA GLU A 154 29.34 0.52 -23.00
C GLU A 154 30.73 0.96 -23.49
N GLY A 155 30.88 2.25 -23.85
CA GLY A 155 32.17 2.83 -24.27
C GLY A 155 33.13 3.13 -23.11
N SER A 156 32.63 3.17 -21.88
CA SER A 156 33.42 3.45 -20.66
C SER A 156 32.96 2.56 -19.50
N PRO A 157 33.20 1.24 -19.59
CA PRO A 157 32.75 0.29 -18.58
C PRO A 157 33.51 0.48 -17.26
N LEU A 158 32.87 0.12 -16.15
CA LEU A 158 33.49 0.10 -14.84
C LEU A 158 34.55 -1.01 -14.78
N THR A 159 35.68 -0.76 -14.12
CA THR A 159 36.76 -1.75 -13.93
C THR A 159 36.83 -2.29 -12.50
N ALA A 160 35.97 -1.80 -11.61
CA ALA A 160 35.86 -2.28 -10.23
C ALA A 160 35.25 -3.68 -10.16
N GLU A 161 35.45 -4.36 -9.03
CA GLU A 161 34.87 -5.69 -8.82
C GLU A 161 33.34 -5.65 -8.84
N ILE A 162 32.72 -6.62 -9.50
CA ILE A 162 31.25 -6.72 -9.64
C ILE A 162 30.54 -6.67 -8.26
N GLN A 163 31.14 -7.28 -7.24
CA GLN A 163 30.55 -7.28 -5.89
C GLN A 163 30.58 -5.88 -5.25
N GLU A 164 31.66 -5.11 -5.43
CA GLU A 164 31.75 -3.73 -4.97
C GLU A 164 30.68 -2.86 -5.63
N ILE A 165 30.49 -3.02 -6.95
CA ILE A 165 29.46 -2.31 -7.71
C ILE A 165 28.06 -2.66 -7.20
N LYS A 166 27.76 -3.95 -6.99
CA LYS A 166 26.46 -4.39 -6.45
C LYS A 166 26.18 -3.82 -5.05
N THR A 167 27.17 -3.80 -4.17
CA THR A 167 27.05 -3.21 -2.83
C THR A 167 26.82 -1.70 -2.91
N PHE A 168 27.55 -1.00 -3.77
CA PHE A 168 27.35 0.43 -3.99
C PHE A 168 25.95 0.76 -4.49
N LEU A 169 25.45 0.00 -5.49
CA LEU A 169 24.11 0.20 -6.02
C LEU A 169 23.04 -0.12 -4.97
N GLN A 170 23.26 -1.10 -4.08
CA GLN A 170 22.32 -1.41 -3.01
C GLN A 170 22.22 -0.23 -2.03
N ALA A 171 23.36 0.26 -1.55
CA ALA A 171 23.42 1.42 -0.66
C ALA A 171 22.88 2.70 -1.32
N SER A 172 23.02 2.83 -2.64
CA SER A 172 22.46 3.97 -3.38
C SER A 172 20.93 3.92 -3.44
N GLY A 173 20.33 2.73 -3.42
CA GLY A 173 18.89 2.53 -3.48
C GLY A 173 18.18 2.49 -2.12
N THR A 174 18.88 2.52 -0.99
CA THR A 174 18.22 2.43 0.34
C THR A 174 17.41 3.65 0.73
N GLU A 175 17.66 4.81 0.09
CA GLU A 175 16.91 6.03 0.36
C GLU A 175 15.52 5.94 -0.25
N GLU A 176 14.48 6.09 0.58
CA GLU A 176 13.10 6.15 0.11
C GLU A 176 12.82 7.51 -0.53
N VAL A 177 12.29 7.49 -1.74
CA VAL A 177 11.77 8.69 -2.43
C VAL A 177 10.25 8.65 -2.44
N VAL A 178 9.65 9.79 -2.14
CA VAL A 178 8.20 9.98 -2.24
C VAL A 178 7.86 10.47 -3.63
N LEU A 179 7.00 9.73 -4.33
CA LEU A 179 6.47 10.05 -5.65
C LEU A 179 5.01 10.50 -5.52
N ASN A 180 4.58 11.37 -6.45
CA ASN A 180 3.21 11.83 -6.51
C ASN A 180 2.37 10.85 -7.33
N ALA A 181 1.34 10.25 -6.72
CA ALA A 181 0.45 9.31 -7.40
C ALA A 181 -0.37 9.95 -8.54
N GLY A 182 -0.59 11.28 -8.50
CA GLY A 182 -1.32 12.02 -9.52
C GLY A 182 -0.48 12.42 -10.75
N GLU A 183 0.82 12.14 -10.73
CA GLU A 183 1.74 12.47 -11.81
C GLU A 183 2.31 11.23 -12.49
N ASN A 184 2.94 11.43 -13.64
CA ASN A 184 3.61 10.38 -14.38
C ASN A 184 4.85 9.90 -13.62
N ILE A 185 4.95 8.60 -13.40
CA ILE A 185 6.15 7.98 -12.85
C ILE A 185 6.89 7.28 -13.97
N SER A 186 8.13 7.69 -14.22
CA SER A 186 9.01 7.08 -15.19
C SER A 186 9.66 5.82 -14.64
N ILE A 187 9.57 4.73 -15.40
CA ILE A 187 10.17 3.43 -15.12
C ILE A 187 11.05 3.07 -16.32
N LYS A 188 12.36 2.93 -16.09
CA LYS A 188 13.33 2.66 -17.16
C LYS A 188 14.30 1.58 -16.75
N LYS A 189 14.45 0.54 -17.58
CA LYS A 189 15.55 -0.42 -17.43
C LYS A 189 16.86 0.21 -17.89
N GLU A 190 17.89 0.16 -17.06
CA GLU A 190 19.21 0.71 -17.32
C GLU A 190 20.31 -0.33 -17.16
N LEU A 191 21.34 -0.23 -18.00
CA LEU A 191 22.49 -1.14 -18.01
C LEU A 191 23.76 -0.42 -17.58
N ILE A 192 24.48 -1.08 -16.69
CA ILE A 192 25.79 -0.65 -16.20
C ILE A 192 26.81 -1.65 -16.69
N TYR A 193 27.70 -1.21 -17.56
CA TYR A 193 28.71 -2.08 -18.17
C TYR A 193 29.93 -2.19 -17.26
N VAL A 194 30.43 -3.40 -17.11
CA VAL A 194 31.57 -3.75 -16.26
C VAL A 194 32.56 -4.55 -17.09
N LYS A 195 33.83 -4.21 -17.00
CA LYS A 195 34.93 -4.91 -17.66
C LYS A 195 35.76 -5.64 -16.63
N ASP A 196 35.84 -6.95 -16.77
CA ASP A 196 36.67 -7.83 -15.97
C ASP A 196 37.71 -8.55 -16.86
N SER A 197 38.36 -9.59 -16.31
CA SER A 197 39.33 -10.41 -17.04
C SER A 197 38.71 -11.28 -18.12
N GLU A 198 37.40 -11.55 -18.07
CA GLU A 198 36.68 -12.43 -19.00
C GLU A 198 36.03 -11.64 -20.14
N GLY A 199 35.77 -10.35 -19.94
CA GLY A 199 35.29 -9.46 -21.00
C GLY A 199 34.49 -8.29 -20.46
N VAL A 200 33.53 -7.81 -21.27
CA VAL A 200 32.56 -6.79 -20.86
C VAL A 200 31.23 -7.49 -20.58
N SER A 201 30.73 -7.31 -19.36
CA SER A 201 29.41 -7.75 -18.91
C SER A 201 28.54 -6.55 -18.54
N ALA A 202 27.24 -6.78 -18.32
CA ALA A 202 26.29 -5.73 -17.93
C ALA A 202 25.50 -6.12 -16.68
N ILE A 203 25.32 -5.17 -15.79
CA ILE A 203 24.44 -5.25 -14.63
C ILE A 203 23.18 -4.45 -14.95
N GLY A 204 22.03 -5.12 -14.91
CA GLY A 204 20.73 -4.48 -15.09
C GLY A 204 20.16 -3.93 -13.78
N CYS A 205 19.55 -2.76 -13.85
CA CYS A 205 18.72 -2.18 -12.80
C CYS A 205 17.50 -1.48 -13.40
N VAL A 206 16.49 -1.22 -12.58
CA VAL A 206 15.31 -0.44 -12.96
C VAL A 206 15.37 0.91 -12.25
N LEU A 207 15.33 1.97 -13.02
CA LEU A 207 15.25 3.34 -12.55
C LEU A 207 13.77 3.71 -12.40
N VAL A 208 13.41 4.28 -11.25
CA VAL A 208 12.06 4.78 -10.97
C VAL A 208 12.19 6.22 -10.52
N TYR A 209 11.57 7.16 -11.23
CA TYR A 209 11.69 8.58 -10.95
C TYR A 209 10.50 9.37 -11.49
N GLN A 210 10.48 10.65 -11.14
CA GLN A 210 9.52 11.66 -11.58
C GLN A 210 10.28 12.94 -11.89
#